data_AF-A0A7C3QDP0-F1
#
_entry.id   AF-A0A7C3QDP0-F1
#
_cell.length_a   1.000
_cell.length_b   1.000
_cell.length_c   1.000
_cell.angle_alpha   90.00
_cell.angle_beta   90.00
_cell.angle_gamma   90.00
#
_symmetry.space_group_name_H-M   'P 1'
#
loop_
_entity.id
_entity.type
_entity.pdbx_description
1 polymer ?
#
loop_
_entity_poly.entity_id
_entity_poly.type
_entity_poly.pdbx_seq_one_letter_code
_entity_poly.pdbx_strand_id
1 'polypeptide(L)'
;TTERFDETLILLQKTLGWRIPFYTRANVSKNRAAREELSPAALETIKKFNELDIELYDYVQALLDEQINRQPFNVNRRTRNFARLNQLYGFGYRSCRALARRIKVVMK
;
A
#
# COMPACT_ATOMS: atom_id res chain seq x y z
N THR A 1 4.73 0.66 -5.67
CA THR A 1 3.37 1.08 -6.09
C THR A 1 2.37 0.75 -4.98
N THR A 2 1.13 1.26 -5.04
CA THR A 2 0.12 1.05 -3.97
C THR A 2 -0.25 -0.41 -3.75
N GLU A 3 -0.11 -1.23 -4.78
CA GLU A 3 -0.45 -2.66 -4.82
C GLU A 3 0.57 -3.50 -4.03
N ARG A 4 1.82 -3.03 -3.97
CA ARG A 4 2.97 -3.73 -3.38
C ARG A 4 3.60 -2.91 -2.24
N PHE A 5 2.76 -2.18 -1.52
CA PHE A 5 3.19 -1.26 -0.48
C PHE A 5 3.98 -1.98 0.63
N ASP A 6 3.48 -3.11 1.13
CA ASP A 6 4.13 -3.85 2.20
C ASP A 6 5.52 -4.36 1.80
N GLU A 7 5.68 -4.84 0.56
CA GLU A 7 6.97 -5.31 0.05
C GLU A 7 7.98 -4.17 -0.05
N THR A 8 7.54 -3.03 -0.61
CA THR A 8 8.34 -1.80 -0.68
C THR A 8 8.76 -1.36 0.72
N LEU A 9 7.84 -1.43 1.69
CA LEU A 9 8.09 -1.03 3.07
C LEU A 9 9.12 -1.94 3.78
N ILE A 10 9.05 -3.25 3.55
CA ILE A 10 10.04 -4.20 4.08
C ILE A 10 11.42 -3.98 3.48
N LEU A 11 11.50 -3.69 2.17
CA LEU A 11 12.76 -3.35 1.52
C LEU A 11 13.34 -2.05 2.08
N LEU A 12 12.55 -0.96 2.14
CA LEU A 12 12.98 0.32 2.69
C LEU A 12 13.40 0.20 4.15
N GLN A 13 12.65 -0.57 4.95
CA GLN A 13 13.02 -0.85 6.34
C GLN A 13 14.43 -1.44 6.44
N LYS A 14 14.81 -2.31 5.50
CA LYS A 14 16.12 -2.94 5.47
C LYS A 14 17.19 -2.02 4.93
N THR A 15 16.94 -1.34 3.82
CA THR A 15 17.87 -0.41 3.19
C THR A 15 18.22 0.76 4.10
N LEU A 16 17.24 1.29 4.83
CA LEU A 16 17.39 2.48 5.68
C LEU A 16 17.61 2.16 7.17
N GLY A 17 17.61 0.88 7.55
CA GLY A 17 17.80 0.46 8.94
C GLY A 17 16.69 0.88 9.90
N TRP A 18 15.47 1.09 9.40
CA TRP A 18 14.36 1.57 10.23
C TRP A 18 13.79 0.48 11.16
N ARG A 19 13.16 0.94 12.25
CA ARG A 19 12.27 0.08 13.04
C ARG A 19 11.06 -0.30 12.20
N ILE A 20 10.44 -1.45 12.50
CA ILE A 20 9.29 -1.97 11.74
C ILE A 20 8.16 -0.92 11.72
N PRO A 21 7.83 -0.35 10.54
CA PRO A 21 6.92 0.78 10.45
C PRO A 21 5.46 0.29 10.34
N PHE A 22 4.89 -0.18 11.45
CA PHE A 22 3.45 -0.50 11.48
C PHE A 22 2.61 0.72 11.08
N TYR A 23 1.55 0.47 10.32
CA TYR A 23 0.72 1.51 9.74
C TYR A 23 -0.76 1.12 9.72
N THR A 24 -1.63 2.12 9.63
CA THR A 24 -3.05 1.91 9.35
C THR A 24 -3.40 2.52 8.01
N ARG A 25 -4.21 1.83 7.20
CA ARG A 25 -4.74 2.39 5.95
C ARG A 25 -5.49 3.70 6.22
N ALA A 26 -5.11 4.75 5.51
CA ALA A 26 -5.73 6.06 5.52
C ALA A 26 -5.95 6.52 4.06
N ASN A 27 -6.86 7.47 3.85
CA ASN A 27 -7.17 8.02 2.52
C ASN A 27 -7.56 6.95 1.47
N VAL A 28 -8.20 5.87 1.92
CA VAL A 28 -8.74 4.85 1.00
C VAL A 28 -9.93 5.47 0.29
N SER A 29 -9.83 5.66 -1.03
CA SER A 29 -10.94 6.13 -1.86
C SER A 29 -12.10 5.13 -1.77
N LYS A 30 -13.28 5.62 -1.40
CA LYS A 30 -14.52 4.83 -1.31
C LYS A 30 -15.34 4.87 -2.60
N ASN A 31 -15.17 5.91 -3.41
CA ASN A 31 -16.00 6.22 -4.58
C ASN A 31 -15.18 6.15 -5.87
N ARG A 32 -14.29 5.17 -5.99
CA ARG A 32 -13.61 4.91 -7.26
C ARG A 32 -14.61 4.19 -8.17
N ALA A 33 -14.94 4.80 -9.31
CA ALA A 33 -15.74 4.14 -10.35
C ALA A 33 -15.13 2.77 -10.66
N ALA A 34 -15.97 1.74 -10.70
CA ALA A 34 -15.51 0.40 -11.01
C ALA A 34 -14.95 0.38 -12.45
N ARG A 35 -13.99 -0.49 -12.75
CA ARG A 35 -13.43 -0.56 -14.11
C ARG A 35 -14.53 -0.94 -15.12
N GLU A 36 -15.50 -1.70 -14.67
CA GLU A 36 -16.69 -2.17 -15.37
C GLU A 36 -17.66 -1.02 -15.71
N GLU A 37 -17.56 0.13 -15.04
CA GLU A 37 -18.38 1.32 -15.31
C GLU A 37 -17.78 2.22 -16.40
N LEU A 38 -16.52 1.98 -16.81
CA LEU A 38 -15.86 2.75 -17.87
C LEU A 38 -16.17 2.14 -19.23
N SER A 39 -16.59 2.97 -20.20
CA SER A 39 -16.73 2.51 -21.57
C SER A 39 -15.37 2.10 -22.15
N PRO A 40 -15.31 1.11 -23.07
CA PRO A 40 -14.06 0.71 -23.70
C PRO A 40 -13.34 1.88 -24.38
N ALA A 41 -14.08 2.77 -25.05
CA ALA A 41 -13.53 3.95 -25.70
C ALA A 41 -12.88 4.93 -24.70
N ALA A 42 -13.49 5.13 -23.52
CA ALA A 42 -12.92 5.98 -22.48
C ALA A 42 -11.64 5.35 -21.90
N LEU A 43 -11.63 4.03 -21.68
CA LEU A 43 -10.45 3.33 -21.19
C LEU A 43 -9.27 3.41 -22.16
N GLU A 44 -9.51 3.19 -23.46
CA GLU A 44 -8.47 3.31 -24.49
C GLU A 44 -7.94 4.73 -24.61
N THR A 45 -8.82 5.73 -24.48
CA THR A 45 -8.40 7.14 -24.42
C THR A 45 -7.48 7.40 -23.23
N ILE A 46 -7.85 6.93 -22.03
CA ILE A 46 -7.02 7.08 -20.84
C ILE A 46 -5.65 6.42 -21.05
N LYS A 47 -5.62 5.18 -21.55
CA LYS A 47 -4.35 4.47 -21.82
C LYS A 47 -3.48 5.24 -22.80
N LYS A 48 -4.06 5.70 -23.91
CA LYS A 48 -3.33 6.47 -24.93
C LYS A 48 -2.67 7.72 -24.35
N PHE A 49 -3.36 8.45 -23.48
CA PHE A 49 -2.81 9.65 -22.84
C PHE A 49 -1.82 9.36 -21.70
N ASN A 50 -1.76 8.13 -21.21
CA ASN A 50 -0.89 7.72 -20.09
C ASN A 50 0.08 6.60 -20.52
N GLU A 51 0.39 6.48 -21.82
CA GLU A 51 1.23 5.40 -22.35
C GLU A 51 2.61 5.37 -21.68
N LEU A 52 3.23 6.55 -21.52
CA LEU A 52 4.52 6.70 -20.84
C LEU A 52 4.43 6.34 -19.34
N ASP A 53 3.32 6.69 -18.68
CA ASP A 53 3.13 6.33 -17.27
C ASP A 53 2.93 4.82 -17.09
N ILE A 54 2.28 4.16 -18.06
CA ILE A 54 2.15 2.71 -18.08
C ILE A 54 3.52 2.06 -18.26
N GLU A 55 4.31 2.52 -19.23
CA GLU A 55 5.67 2.02 -19.44
C GLU A 55 6.56 2.20 -18.21
N LEU A 56 6.53 3.40 -17.60
CA LEU A 56 7.25 3.70 -16.37
C LEU A 56 6.79 2.79 -15.22
N TYR A 57 5.48 2.57 -15.09
CA TYR A 57 4.93 1.68 -14.07
C TYR A 57 5.47 0.27 -14.23
N ASP A 58 5.45 -0.28 -15.45
CA ASP A 58 5.93 -1.63 -15.74
C ASP A 58 7.44 -1.76 -15.50
N TYR A 59 8.21 -0.75 -15.90
CA TYR A 59 9.65 -0.67 -15.59
C TYR A 59 9.91 -0.70 -14.07
N VAL A 60 9.17 0.10 -13.30
CA VAL A 60 9.30 0.15 -11.84
C VAL A 60 8.91 -1.18 -11.19
N GLN A 61 7.91 -1.90 -11.73
CA GLN A 61 7.56 -3.25 -11.25
C GLN A 61 8.72 -4.23 -11.44
N ALA A 62 9.31 -4.25 -12.64
CA ALA A 62 10.45 -5.11 -12.94
C ALA A 62 11.65 -4.80 -12.04
N LEU A 63 11.94 -3.51 -11.82
CA LEU A 63 13.00 -3.08 -10.91
C LEU A 63 12.72 -3.53 -9.47
N LEU A 64 11.47 -3.43 -9.00
CA LEU A 64 11.09 -3.90 -7.67
C LEU A 64 11.30 -5.41 -7.52
N ASP A 65 10.90 -6.19 -8.53
CA ASP A 65 11.10 -7.64 -8.52
C ASP A 65 12.59 -7.99 -8.47
N GLU A 66 13.43 -7.29 -9.22
CA GLU A 66 14.87 -7.45 -9.16
C GLU A 66 15.41 -7.14 -7.76
N GLN A 67 14.98 -6.04 -7.14
CA GLN A 67 15.39 -5.66 -5.78
C GLN A 67 14.97 -6.70 -4.74
N ILE A 68 13.79 -7.30 -4.90
CA ILE A 68 13.30 -8.39 -4.03
C ILE A 68 14.18 -9.63 -4.19
N ASN A 69 14.46 -10.03 -5.43
CA ASN A 69 15.22 -11.23 -5.74
C ASN A 69 16.68 -11.13 -5.30
N ARG A 70 17.25 -9.92 -5.28
CA ARG A 70 18.61 -9.65 -4.78
C ARG A 70 18.75 -9.73 -3.26
N GLN A 71 17.65 -9.72 -2.50
CA GLN A 71 17.75 -9.79 -1.04
C GLN A 71 18.20 -11.18 -0.58
N PRO A 72 19.12 -11.28 0.39
CA PRO A 72 19.57 -12.57 0.92
C PRO A 72 18.49 -13.30 1.76
N PHE A 73 17.32 -12.70 1.92
CA PHE A 73 16.21 -13.24 2.69
C PHE A 73 14.92 -13.24 1.87
N ASN A 74 14.00 -14.13 2.24
CA ASN A 74 12.71 -14.22 1.57
C ASN A 74 11.79 -13.04 1.96
N VAL A 75 11.78 -12.00 1.13
CA VAL A 75 10.96 -10.79 1.30
C VAL A 75 9.48 -11.17 1.41
N ASN A 76 8.97 -11.99 0.48
CA ASN A 76 7.54 -12.39 0.43
C ASN A 76 7.06 -13.06 1.73
N ARG A 77 7.90 -13.89 2.36
CA ARG A 77 7.60 -14.50 3.66
C ARG A 77 7.55 -13.45 4.77
N ARG A 78 8.50 -12.51 4.79
CA ARG A 78 8.51 -11.40 5.75
C ARG A 78 7.31 -10.49 5.58
N THR A 79 6.97 -10.13 4.35
CA THR A 79 5.79 -9.33 3.99
C THR A 79 4.52 -9.99 4.51
N ARG A 80 4.30 -11.29 4.27
CA ARG A 80 3.12 -12.01 4.78
C ARG A 80 3.03 -12.00 6.31
N ASN A 81 4.15 -12.20 6.99
CA ASN A 81 4.18 -12.16 8.46
C ASN A 81 3.90 -10.75 8.99
N PHE A 82 4.51 -9.74 8.36
CA PHE A 82 4.28 -8.34 8.69
C PHE A 82 2.81 -7.95 8.46
N ALA A 83 2.20 -8.35 7.35
CA ALA A 83 0.80 -8.03 7.04
C ALA A 83 -0.15 -8.51 8.15
N ARG A 84 0.06 -9.71 8.70
CA ARG A 84 -0.75 -10.23 9.83
C ARG A 84 -0.57 -9.39 11.09
N LEU A 85 0.67 -9.07 11.45
CA LEU A 85 0.97 -8.24 12.61
C LEU A 85 0.42 -6.82 12.44
N ASN A 86 0.53 -6.26 11.24
CA ASN A 86 0.05 -4.93 10.91
C ASN A 86 -1.50 -4.86 10.92
N GLN A 87 -2.18 -5.94 10.54
CA GLN A 87 -3.64 -6.04 10.69
C GLN A 87 -4.07 -5.99 12.16
N LEU A 88 -3.38 -6.73 13.03
CA LEU A 88 -3.65 -6.72 14.47
C LEU A 88 -3.36 -5.33 15.08
N TYR A 89 -2.20 -4.75 14.75
CA TYR A 89 -1.84 -3.39 15.14
C TYR A 89 -2.91 -2.39 14.70
N GLY A 90 -3.34 -2.47 13.43
CA GLY A 90 -4.34 -1.57 12.88
C GLY A 90 -5.72 -1.74 13.51
N PHE A 91 -6.09 -2.95 13.95
CA PHE A 91 -7.30 -3.17 14.72
C PHE A 91 -7.24 -2.44 16.07
N GLY A 92 -6.19 -2.68 16.86
CA GLY A 92 -6.01 -2.03 18.17
C GLY A 92 -5.95 -0.51 18.05
N TYR A 93 -5.16 0.00 17.10
CA TYR A 93 -5.04 1.44 16.85
C TYR A 93 -6.38 2.10 16.50
N ARG A 94 -7.20 1.47 15.64
CA ARG A 94 -8.53 2.00 15.28
C ARG A 94 -9.46 2.07 16.49
N SER A 95 -9.47 1.03 17.33
CA SER A 95 -10.28 0.97 18.54
C SER A 95 -9.89 2.06 19.54
N CYS A 96 -8.58 2.19 19.84
CA CYS A 96 -8.06 3.24 20.71
C CYS A 96 -8.36 4.64 20.16
N ARG A 97 -8.17 4.85 18.85
CA ARG A 97 -8.46 6.14 18.20
C ARG A 97 -9.95 6.50 18.23
N ALA A 98 -10.85 5.51 18.08
CA ALA A 98 -12.29 5.72 18.19
C ALA A 98 -12.69 6.11 19.62
N LEU A 99 -12.14 5.43 20.63
CA LEU A 99 -12.36 5.76 22.05
C LEU A 99 -11.88 7.17 22.37
N ALA A 100 -10.65 7.52 21.98
CA ALA A 100 -10.08 8.86 22.20
C ALA A 100 -10.93 9.98 21.56
N ARG A 101 -11.49 9.74 20.37
CA ARG A 101 -12.42 10.67 19.73
C ARG A 101 -13.70 10.85 20.53
N ARG A 102 -14.28 9.76 21.07
CA ARG A 102 -15.51 9.83 21.89
C ARG A 102 -15.28 10.60 23.19
N ILE A 103 -14.19 10.32 23.90
CA ILE A 103 -13.84 11.04 25.14
C ILE A 103 -13.68 12.54 24.85
N LYS A 104 -12.98 12.91 23.77
CA LYS A 104 -12.80 14.31 23.38
C LYS A 104 -14.09 15.04 23.01
N VAL A 105 -15.12 14.33 22.54
CA VAL A 105 -16.45 14.90 22.26
C VAL A 105 -17.24 15.09 23.56
N VAL A 106 -17.15 14.16 24.50
CA VAL A 106 -17.89 14.23 25.79
C VAL A 106 -17.29 15.26 26.76
N MET A 107 -15.97 15.51 26.68
CA MET A 107 -15.27 16.51 27.52
C MET A 107 -15.30 17.93 26.95
N LYS A 108 -15.99 18.16 25.83
CA LYS A 108 -16.25 19.49 25.25
C LYS A 108 -17.67 19.92 25.57
#